data_AF-A0A1Z2L6K9-F1
#
_entry.id   AF-A0A1Z2L6K9-F1
#
_cell.length_a   1.000
_cell.length_b   1.000
_cell.length_c   1.000
_cell.angle_alpha   90.00
_cell.angle_beta   90.00
_cell.angle_gamma   90.00
#
_symmetry.space_group_name_H-M   'P 1'
#
loop_
_entity.id
_entity.type
_entity.pdbx_description
1 polymer ?
#
loop_
_entity_poly.entity_id
_entity_poly.type
_entity_poly.pdbx_seq_one_letter_code
_entity_poly.pdbx_strand_id
1 'polypeptide(L)'
;MPAPPRLGHGLPSGPAARAEDHYVHDEPPLTRAGAVRPTGTPDVIHGPGYLPDTGYREAMKEPLPADMFDAELCPSTLNPIRFGDKWAALVIRCLEQGPRRFSELRVPLARVTPKVLTQSLRSLERDGLVKRTVFDEATPHVEYELTPLGRSMLQPMAAACAWAEEHWDELLDARESYEAGAGAG
;
A
#
# COMPACT_ATOMS: atom_id res chain seq x y z
N MET A 1 -47.74 -45.43 23.82
CA MET A 1 -47.37 -44.10 24.33
C MET A 1 -46.46 -43.42 23.32
N PRO A 2 -46.67 -42.13 23.01
CA PRO A 2 -46.24 -41.48 21.78
C PRO A 2 -44.76 -41.06 21.77
N ALA A 3 -44.23 -40.92 20.55
CA ALA A 3 -42.87 -40.48 20.21
C ALA A 3 -42.58 -39.02 20.66
N PRO A 4 -41.31 -38.64 20.88
CA PRO A 4 -40.93 -37.27 21.17
C PRO A 4 -41.07 -36.35 19.94
N PRO A 5 -41.30 -35.04 20.12
CA PRO A 5 -41.42 -34.10 19.02
C PRO A 5 -40.07 -33.88 18.32
N ARG A 6 -40.12 -33.81 16.98
CA ARG A 6 -39.00 -33.45 16.11
C ARG A 6 -38.66 -31.97 16.28
N LEU A 7 -37.41 -31.66 16.59
CA LEU A 7 -36.86 -30.31 16.45
C LEU A 7 -36.75 -29.99 14.96
N GLY A 8 -37.56 -29.03 14.51
CA GLY A 8 -37.53 -28.50 13.15
C GLY A 8 -36.27 -27.69 12.91
N HIS A 9 -35.50 -28.12 11.91
CA HIS A 9 -34.53 -27.29 11.22
C HIS A 9 -35.25 -26.14 10.50
N GLY A 10 -34.81 -24.91 10.70
CA GLY A 10 -35.36 -23.75 10.01
C GLY A 10 -34.73 -22.44 10.44
N LEU A 11 -33.43 -22.26 10.17
CA LEU A 11 -32.85 -20.92 10.11
C LEU A 11 -33.11 -20.36 8.70
N PRO A 12 -33.83 -19.24 8.56
CA PRO A 12 -33.95 -18.58 7.26
C PRO A 12 -32.61 -17.90 6.91
N SER A 13 -32.04 -18.37 5.80
CA SER A 13 -31.00 -17.69 5.03
C SER A 13 -31.54 -16.34 4.52
N GLY A 14 -31.01 -15.25 5.06
CA GLY A 14 -31.16 -13.89 4.54
C GLY A 14 -29.78 -13.30 4.23
N PRO A 15 -29.65 -12.47 3.18
CA PRO A 15 -28.36 -12.15 2.58
C PRO A 15 -27.48 -11.35 3.55
N ALA A 16 -26.23 -11.81 3.72
CA ALA A 16 -25.16 -11.02 4.31
C ALA A 16 -24.98 -9.76 3.44
N ALA A 17 -25.55 -8.65 3.89
CA ALA A 17 -25.29 -7.34 3.31
C ALA A 17 -23.77 -7.11 3.32
N ARG A 18 -23.22 -6.91 2.12
CA ARG A 18 -21.87 -6.42 1.90
C ARG A 18 -21.73 -5.11 2.70
N ALA A 19 -20.98 -5.16 3.79
CA ALA A 19 -20.40 -3.97 4.38
C ALA A 19 -19.27 -3.52 3.44
N GLU A 20 -19.63 -2.68 2.47
CA GLU A 20 -18.70 -1.80 1.78
C GLU A 20 -18.29 -0.73 2.80
N ASP A 21 -17.28 -1.05 3.60
CA ASP A 21 -16.64 -0.07 4.46
C ASP A 21 -15.89 0.92 3.56
N HIS A 22 -16.57 2.00 3.18
CA HIS A 22 -15.94 3.24 2.72
C HIS A 22 -15.01 3.73 3.83
N TYR A 23 -13.74 3.32 3.78
CA TYR A 23 -12.69 3.90 4.60
C TYR A 23 -12.30 5.23 3.97
N VAL A 24 -12.81 6.32 4.53
CA VAL A 24 -12.41 7.69 4.21
C VAL A 24 -10.90 7.82 4.38
N HIS A 25 -10.23 8.30 3.34
CA HIS A 25 -8.81 8.63 3.36
C HIS A 25 -8.58 9.88 4.20
N ASP A 26 -8.41 9.71 5.51
CA ASP A 26 -7.96 10.80 6.39
C ASP A 26 -6.43 10.73 6.48
N GLU A 27 -5.75 11.32 5.49
CA GLU A 27 -4.30 11.54 5.52
C GLU A 27 -4.01 12.58 6.61
N PRO A 28 -3.15 12.29 7.61
CA PRO A 28 -2.83 13.29 8.64
C PRO A 28 -2.18 14.52 8.00
N PRO A 29 -2.46 15.74 8.50
CA PRO A 29 -1.86 16.96 7.96
C PRO A 29 -0.34 16.88 8.10
N LEU A 30 0.32 17.07 6.97
CA LEU A 30 1.77 17.04 6.85
C LEU A 30 2.30 18.34 7.43
N THR A 31 2.86 18.28 8.63
CA THR A 31 3.48 19.45 9.27
C THR A 31 4.80 19.76 8.58
N ARG A 32 4.98 21.03 8.20
CA ARG A 32 6.22 21.54 7.61
C ARG A 32 7.38 21.33 8.59
N ALA A 33 8.25 20.35 8.33
CA ALA A 33 9.49 20.22 9.07
C ALA A 33 10.39 21.40 8.69
N GLY A 34 10.95 22.09 9.68
CA GLY A 34 11.90 23.18 9.46
C GLY A 34 13.18 22.64 8.81
N ALA A 35 13.25 22.64 7.48
CA ALA A 35 14.42 22.22 6.74
C ALA A 35 15.30 23.45 6.39
N VAL A 36 16.54 23.43 6.86
CA VAL A 36 17.62 24.26 6.32
C VAL A 36 17.84 23.84 4.87
N ARG A 37 17.73 24.77 3.91
CA ARG A 37 18.04 24.51 2.50
C ARG A 37 19.49 24.02 2.36
N PRO A 38 19.75 22.79 1.88
CA PRO A 38 21.09 22.45 1.41
C PRO A 38 21.34 23.23 0.11
N THR A 39 22.29 24.16 0.15
CA THR A 39 22.86 24.81 -1.03
C THR A 39 23.81 23.84 -1.72
N GLY A 40 23.25 22.98 -2.57
CA GLY A 40 23.99 22.13 -3.47
C GLY A 40 22.98 21.34 -4.29
N THR A 41 22.99 21.51 -5.60
CA THR A 41 22.23 20.67 -6.53
C THR A 41 22.69 19.21 -6.35
N PRO A 42 21.82 18.29 -5.89
CA PRO A 42 22.14 16.88 -5.97
C PRO A 42 22.07 16.45 -7.44
N ASP A 43 23.02 15.61 -7.87
CA ASP A 43 22.94 14.92 -9.16
C ASP A 43 21.64 14.10 -9.19
N VAL A 44 20.66 14.65 -9.92
CA VAL A 44 19.37 14.03 -10.17
C VAL A 44 19.61 12.69 -10.87
N ILE A 45 18.96 11.63 -10.42
CA ILE A 45 18.86 10.39 -11.21
C ILE A 45 18.10 10.77 -12.49
N HIS A 46 18.83 11.11 -13.55
CA HIS A 46 18.27 11.37 -14.87
C HIS A 46 17.67 10.06 -15.41
N GLY A 47 16.37 9.88 -15.19
CA GLY A 47 15.55 9.11 -16.12
C GLY A 47 15.65 9.72 -17.53
N PRO A 48 15.25 8.99 -18.58
CA PRO A 48 15.46 9.44 -19.96
C PRO A 48 14.69 10.75 -20.22
N GLY A 49 15.44 11.86 -20.28
CA GLY A 49 15.09 13.14 -20.90
C GLY A 49 13.86 13.88 -20.39
N TYR A 50 14.02 14.74 -19.39
CA TYR A 50 13.07 15.83 -19.14
C TYR A 50 13.17 16.85 -20.28
N LEU A 51 12.14 16.97 -21.11
CA LEU A 51 12.02 18.01 -22.14
C LEU A 51 11.52 19.32 -21.50
N PRO A 52 11.89 20.52 -21.99
CA PRO A 52 11.30 21.77 -21.50
C PRO A 52 9.83 21.93 -21.94
N ASP A 53 9.01 22.54 -21.06
CA ASP A 53 7.54 22.68 -21.08
C ASP A 53 6.88 22.99 -22.43
N THR A 54 7.57 23.68 -23.33
CA THR A 54 6.99 24.18 -24.58
C THR A 54 6.77 23.09 -25.63
N GLY A 55 7.48 21.95 -25.54
CA GLY A 55 7.33 20.82 -26.47
C GLY A 55 6.18 19.86 -26.13
N TYR A 56 5.72 19.83 -24.88
CA TYR A 56 4.76 18.83 -24.40
C TYR A 56 3.35 18.99 -24.99
N ARG A 57 2.88 20.23 -25.18
CA ARG A 57 1.53 20.49 -25.72
C ARG A 57 1.40 20.17 -27.21
N GLU A 58 2.49 20.24 -27.96
CA GLU A 58 2.48 20.06 -29.41
C GLU A 58 2.74 18.60 -29.81
N ALA A 59 3.45 17.83 -28.97
CA ALA A 59 3.68 16.39 -29.14
C ALA A 59 2.49 15.50 -28.71
N MET A 60 1.59 15.98 -27.84
CA MET A 60 0.46 15.18 -27.29
C MET A 60 -0.83 15.30 -28.10
N LYS A 61 -0.80 14.98 -29.41
CA LYS A 61 -2.00 14.88 -30.25
C LYS A 61 -2.39 13.47 -30.66
N GLU A 62 -1.52 12.50 -30.42
CA GLU A 62 -1.79 11.10 -30.78
C GLU A 62 -2.53 10.41 -29.62
N PRO A 63 -3.66 9.72 -29.88
CA PRO A 63 -4.36 8.99 -28.83
C PRO A 63 -3.48 7.88 -28.27
N LEU A 64 -3.52 7.71 -26.95
CA LEU A 64 -2.78 6.62 -26.29
C LEU A 64 -3.22 5.27 -26.88
N PRO A 65 -2.28 4.36 -27.18
CA PRO A 65 -2.60 3.04 -27.70
C PRO A 65 -3.52 2.28 -26.73
N ALA A 66 -4.59 1.69 -27.24
CA ALA A 66 -5.58 0.98 -26.42
C ALA A 66 -4.99 -0.27 -25.74
N ASP A 67 -3.93 -0.82 -26.32
CA ASP A 67 -3.16 -1.99 -25.90
C ASP A 67 -1.92 -1.65 -25.05
N MET A 68 -1.75 -0.39 -24.61
CA MET A 68 -0.61 0.07 -23.80
C MET A 68 -0.36 -0.79 -22.54
N PHE A 69 -1.40 -1.45 -22.02
CA PHE A 69 -1.35 -2.36 -20.87
C PHE A 69 -1.86 -3.76 -21.19
N ASP A 70 -1.75 -4.19 -22.46
CA ASP A 70 -2.16 -5.53 -22.85
C ASP A 70 -1.33 -6.61 -22.15
N ALA A 71 -2.02 -7.72 -21.87
CA ALA A 71 -1.61 -8.75 -20.93
C ALA A 71 -0.29 -9.47 -21.30
N GLU A 72 0.18 -9.36 -22.54
CA GLU A 72 1.42 -10.00 -23.00
C GLU A 72 2.70 -9.23 -22.62
N LEU A 73 2.63 -7.91 -22.47
CA LEU A 73 3.77 -7.05 -22.07
C LEU A 73 3.64 -6.53 -20.65
N CYS A 74 2.40 -6.29 -20.22
CA CYS A 74 2.06 -5.90 -18.87
C CYS A 74 0.86 -6.73 -18.45
N PRO A 75 1.05 -7.92 -17.85
CA PRO A 75 -0.07 -8.67 -17.31
C PRO A 75 -0.68 -7.77 -16.25
N SER A 76 -1.79 -7.10 -16.56
CA SER A 76 -2.44 -6.11 -15.69
C SER A 76 -2.96 -6.72 -14.38
N THR A 77 -3.03 -8.05 -14.32
CA THR A 77 -3.18 -8.89 -13.12
C THR A 77 -1.88 -9.06 -12.31
N LEU A 78 -0.72 -9.04 -12.96
CA LEU A 78 0.64 -9.01 -12.40
C LEU A 78 1.22 -7.59 -12.44
N ASN A 79 0.49 -6.57 -11.97
CA ASN A 79 1.19 -5.40 -11.46
C ASN A 79 2.04 -5.90 -10.28
N PRO A 80 3.37 -6.06 -10.43
CA PRO A 80 4.18 -6.81 -9.46
C PRO A 80 4.29 -6.05 -8.14
N ILE A 81 4.00 -4.75 -8.16
CA ILE A 81 4.05 -3.84 -7.04
C ILE A 81 2.72 -3.09 -6.98
N ARG A 82 1.69 -3.78 -6.48
CA ARG A 82 0.44 -3.11 -6.11
C ARG A 82 0.68 -2.33 -4.81
N PHE A 83 0.87 -1.02 -4.91
CA PHE A 83 0.68 -0.09 -3.79
C PHE A 83 -0.82 0.04 -3.38
N GLY A 84 -1.69 -0.87 -3.84
CA GLY A 84 -3.13 -0.85 -3.54
C GLY A 84 -3.45 -1.19 -2.09
N ASP A 85 -2.52 -1.80 -1.36
CA ASP A 85 -2.60 -1.93 0.09
C ASP A 85 -1.61 -0.96 0.74
N LYS A 86 -2.12 0.19 1.20
CA LYS A 86 -1.33 1.22 1.90
C LYS A 86 -0.56 0.69 3.12
N TRP A 87 -0.97 -0.47 3.66
CA TRP A 87 -0.32 -1.09 4.80
C TRP A 87 0.83 -2.03 4.40
N ALA A 88 0.89 -2.50 3.15
CA ALA A 88 1.91 -3.43 2.69
C ALA A 88 3.32 -2.87 2.90
N ALA A 89 3.56 -1.62 2.49
CA ALA A 89 4.82 -0.92 2.71
C ALA A 89 5.17 -0.81 4.20
N LEU A 90 4.19 -0.46 5.05
CA LEU A 90 4.42 -0.32 6.48
C LEU A 90 4.74 -1.65 7.17
N VAL A 91 4.07 -2.74 6.75
CA VAL A 91 4.38 -4.10 7.23
C VAL A 91 5.79 -4.51 6.80
N ILE A 92 6.17 -4.26 5.54
CA ILE A 92 7.52 -4.56 5.06
C ILE A 92 8.58 -3.82 5.89
N ARG A 93 8.37 -2.53 6.18
CA ARG A 93 9.28 -1.75 7.05
C ARG A 93 9.36 -2.33 8.46
N CYS A 94 8.25 -2.78 9.04
CA CYS A 94 8.26 -3.38 10.40
C CYS A 94 9.06 -4.70 10.46
N LEU A 95 9.16 -5.43 9.35
CA LEU A 95 9.85 -6.72 9.25
C LEU A 95 11.30 -6.60 8.77
N GLU A 96 11.78 -5.40 8.46
CA GLU A 96 13.14 -5.14 7.98
C GLU A 96 14.21 -5.74 8.92
N GLN A 97 14.02 -5.55 10.22
CA GLN A 97 14.94 -5.96 11.28
C GLN A 97 14.79 -7.43 11.71
N GLY A 98 13.94 -8.20 11.03
CA GLY A 98 13.75 -9.63 11.28
C GLY A 98 12.31 -10.04 11.61
N PRO A 99 12.10 -11.31 12.02
CA PRO A 99 10.78 -11.86 12.24
C PRO A 99 10.05 -11.18 13.41
N ARG A 100 8.72 -11.06 13.27
CA ARG A 100 7.83 -10.44 14.28
C ARG A 100 6.51 -11.19 14.41
N ARG A 101 5.94 -11.15 15.61
CA ARG A 101 4.58 -11.64 15.88
C ARG A 101 3.54 -10.62 15.46
N PHE A 102 2.31 -11.08 15.21
CA PHE A 102 1.18 -10.21 14.88
C PHE A 102 0.96 -9.10 15.93
N SER A 103 1.08 -9.43 17.22
CA SER A 103 0.92 -8.46 18.32
C SER A 103 1.99 -7.36 18.28
N GLU A 104 3.22 -7.68 17.89
CA GLU A 104 4.31 -6.72 17.79
C GLU A 104 4.10 -5.78 16.60
N LEU A 105 3.63 -6.31 15.46
CA LEU A 105 3.28 -5.50 14.28
C LEU A 105 2.15 -4.51 14.57
N ARG A 106 1.24 -4.84 15.49
CA ARG A 106 0.12 -3.97 15.86
C ARG A 106 0.53 -2.73 16.65
N VAL A 107 1.69 -2.74 17.30
CA VAL A 107 2.16 -1.60 18.09
C VAL A 107 2.46 -0.39 17.19
N PRO A 108 3.35 -0.48 16.17
CA PRO A 108 3.60 0.62 15.24
C PRO A 108 2.41 0.85 14.28
N LEU A 109 1.61 -0.17 14.00
CA LEU A 109 0.46 -0.08 13.09
C LEU A 109 -0.86 0.15 13.84
N ALA A 110 -0.89 0.93 14.92
CA ALA A 110 -2.09 1.07 15.76
C ALA A 110 -3.37 1.53 15.02
N ARG A 111 -3.22 2.22 13.88
CA ARG A 111 -4.32 2.69 13.02
C ARG A 111 -4.93 1.60 12.14
N VAL A 112 -4.23 0.48 11.92
CA VAL A 112 -4.76 -0.63 11.11
C VAL A 112 -5.65 -1.53 11.97
N THR A 113 -6.83 -1.86 11.46
CA THR A 113 -7.67 -2.85 12.13
C THR A 113 -7.01 -4.23 12.03
N PRO A 114 -7.17 -5.12 13.03
CA PRO A 114 -6.58 -6.46 12.97
C PRO A 114 -7.06 -7.28 11.76
N LYS A 115 -8.31 -7.06 11.31
CA LYS A 115 -8.85 -7.68 10.09
C LYS A 115 -8.07 -7.24 8.85
N VAL A 116 -7.84 -5.93 8.72
CA VAL A 116 -7.08 -5.38 7.59
C VAL A 116 -5.62 -5.84 7.64
N LEU A 117 -4.96 -5.81 8.81
CA LEU A 117 -3.58 -6.32 8.94
C LEU A 117 -3.46 -7.80 8.54
N THR A 118 -4.44 -8.61 8.92
CA THR A 118 -4.49 -10.02 8.51
C THR A 118 -4.63 -10.15 6.99
N GLN A 119 -5.46 -9.32 6.37
CA GLN A 119 -5.62 -9.30 4.91
C GLN A 119 -4.32 -8.88 4.22
N SER A 120 -3.64 -7.85 4.72
CA SER A 120 -2.36 -7.38 4.21
C SER A 120 -1.28 -8.44 4.29
N LEU A 121 -1.13 -9.09 5.45
CA LEU A 121 -0.16 -10.19 5.64
C LEU A 121 -0.44 -11.37 4.70
N ARG A 122 -1.72 -11.74 4.50
CA ARG A 122 -2.09 -12.80 3.55
C ARG A 122 -1.81 -12.43 2.10
N SER A 123 -1.99 -11.17 1.72
CA SER A 123 -1.63 -10.70 0.38
C SER A 123 -0.12 -10.73 0.19
N LEU A 124 0.66 -10.20 1.13
CA LEU A 124 2.12 -10.27 1.10
C LEU A 124 2.67 -11.70 1.09
N GLU A 125 2.00 -12.63 1.79
CA GLU A 125 2.33 -14.06 1.76
C GLU A 125 2.02 -14.69 0.39
N ARG A 126 0.85 -14.39 -0.18
CA ARG A 126 0.48 -14.83 -1.54
C ARG A 126 1.48 -14.35 -2.60
N ASP A 127 1.92 -13.10 -2.46
CA ASP A 127 2.85 -12.46 -3.39
C ASP A 127 4.31 -12.90 -3.16
N GLY A 128 4.56 -13.75 -2.15
CA GLY A 128 5.87 -14.30 -1.84
C GLY A 128 6.82 -13.31 -1.17
N LEU A 129 6.33 -12.17 -0.68
CA LEU A 129 7.12 -11.14 0.00
C LEU A 129 7.31 -11.46 1.49
N VAL A 130 6.33 -12.12 2.11
CA VAL A 130 6.36 -12.51 3.52
C VAL A 130 6.21 -14.01 3.66
N LYS A 131 6.97 -14.61 4.58
CA LYS A 131 6.80 -15.98 5.03
C LYS A 131 6.13 -15.99 6.41
N ARG A 132 5.12 -16.83 6.57
CA ARG A 132 4.47 -17.11 7.85
C ARG A 132 4.98 -18.43 8.42
N THR A 133 5.48 -18.42 9.65
CA THR A 133 5.96 -19.62 10.36
C THR A 133 5.14 -19.84 11.63
N VAL A 134 4.68 -21.07 11.84
CA VAL A 134 3.99 -21.49 13.07
C VAL A 134 4.99 -22.23 13.94
N PHE A 135 5.08 -21.84 15.21
CA PHE A 135 5.95 -22.47 16.19
C PHE A 135 5.10 -23.24 17.20
N ASP A 136 5.22 -24.57 17.18
CA ASP A 136 4.50 -25.49 18.07
C ASP A 136 5.33 -25.82 19.32
N GLU A 137 5.63 -24.79 20.09
CA GLU A 137 6.37 -24.88 21.36
C GLU A 137 5.42 -24.83 22.57
N ALA A 138 5.97 -24.79 23.80
CA ALA A 138 5.18 -24.67 25.03
C ALA A 138 4.23 -23.45 25.04
N THR A 139 4.54 -22.40 24.26
CA THR A 139 3.62 -21.30 23.96
C THR A 139 3.50 -21.17 22.44
N PRO A 140 2.47 -21.77 21.83
CA PRO A 140 2.27 -21.72 20.38
C PRO A 140 2.14 -20.28 19.89
N HIS A 141 2.89 -19.92 18.86
CA HIS A 141 2.84 -18.58 18.28
C HIS A 141 3.14 -18.61 16.78
N VAL A 142 2.90 -17.46 16.14
CA VAL A 142 3.10 -17.26 14.71
C VAL A 142 4.00 -16.07 14.51
N GLU A 143 5.01 -16.24 13.66
CA GLU A 143 5.88 -15.16 13.22
C GLU A 143 5.77 -14.94 11.72
N TYR A 144 6.04 -13.70 11.33
CA TYR A 144 6.09 -13.24 9.96
C TYR A 144 7.50 -12.72 9.69
N GLU A 145 8.07 -13.06 8.55
CA GLU A 145 9.41 -12.65 8.14
C GLU A 145 9.41 -12.25 6.66
N LEU A 146 10.25 -11.28 6.27
CA LEU A 146 10.50 -11.02 4.85
C LEU A 146 11.25 -12.19 4.20
N THR A 147 10.77 -12.60 3.04
CA THR A 147 11.52 -13.49 2.13
C THR A 147 12.68 -12.72 1.48
N PRO A 148 13.61 -13.38 0.77
CA PRO A 148 14.60 -12.67 -0.05
C PRO A 148 13.97 -11.67 -1.04
N LEU A 149 12.84 -12.03 -1.65
CA LEU A 149 12.08 -11.14 -2.53
C LEU A 149 11.49 -9.95 -1.75
N GLY A 150 10.89 -10.20 -0.58
CA GLY A 150 10.41 -9.14 0.31
C GLY A 150 11.50 -8.18 0.77
N ARG A 151 12.72 -8.68 1.01
CA ARG A 151 13.88 -7.84 1.35
C ARG A 151 14.33 -6.98 0.17
N SER A 152 14.28 -7.49 -1.06
CA SER A 152 14.62 -6.67 -2.25
C SER A 152 13.68 -5.48 -2.45
N MET A 153 12.45 -5.52 -1.92
CA MET A 153 11.51 -4.39 -1.98
C MET A 153 11.94 -3.17 -1.16
N LEU A 154 12.84 -3.35 -0.19
CA LEU A 154 13.32 -2.24 0.65
C LEU A 154 14.06 -1.18 -0.18
N GLN A 155 14.77 -1.57 -1.23
CA GLN A 155 15.56 -0.64 -2.06
C GLN A 155 14.68 0.27 -2.95
N PRO A 156 13.68 -0.26 -3.70
CA PRO A 156 12.70 0.59 -4.38
C PRO A 156 11.92 1.50 -3.43
N MET A 157 11.54 0.99 -2.25
CA MET A 157 10.85 1.80 -1.24
C MET A 157 11.73 2.96 -0.74
N ALA A 158 13.02 2.70 -0.49
CA ALA A 158 13.95 3.75 -0.08
C ALA A 158 14.14 4.82 -1.16
N ALA A 159 14.18 4.44 -2.44
CA ALA A 159 14.24 5.39 -3.55
C ALA A 159 13.00 6.27 -3.62
N ALA A 160 11.81 5.69 -3.42
CA ALA A 160 10.56 6.44 -3.36
C ALA A 160 10.52 7.41 -2.16
N CYS A 161 11.00 6.98 -0.99
CA CYS A 161 11.11 7.85 0.19
C CYS A 161 12.08 9.00 -0.06
N ALA A 162 13.26 8.73 -0.61
CA ALA A 162 14.25 9.77 -0.91
C ALA A 162 13.70 10.81 -1.90
N TRP A 163 13.02 10.37 -2.95
CA TRP A 163 12.36 11.28 -3.90
C TRP A 163 11.28 12.12 -3.21
N ALA A 164 10.45 11.51 -2.37
CA ALA A 164 9.38 12.22 -1.66
C ALA A 164 9.93 13.24 -0.64
N GLU A 165 11.05 12.92 0.02
CA GLU A 165 11.75 13.84 0.92
C GLU A 165 12.32 15.05 0.16
N GLU A 166 12.90 14.82 -1.03
CA GLU A 166 13.44 15.87 -1.87
C GLU A 166 12.35 16.82 -2.41
N HIS A 167 11.18 16.28 -2.79
CA HIS A 167 10.10 17.03 -3.45
C HIS A 167 8.93 17.35 -2.51
N TRP A 168 9.16 17.28 -1.20
CA TRP A 168 8.09 17.39 -0.21
C TRP A 168 7.34 18.72 -0.25
N ASP A 169 8.09 19.83 -0.31
CA ASP A 169 7.52 21.17 -0.38
C ASP A 169 6.71 21.36 -1.68
N GLU A 170 7.23 20.88 -2.81
CA GLU A 170 6.54 20.95 -4.11
C GLU A 170 5.23 20.15 -4.10
N LEU A 171 5.21 18.97 -3.45
CA LEU A 171 4.01 18.16 -3.28
C LEU A 171 2.96 18.87 -2.41
N LEU A 172 3.37 19.56 -1.35
CA LEU A 172 2.47 20.33 -0.49
C LEU A 172 1.87 21.52 -1.24
N ASP A 173 2.71 22.31 -1.91
CA ASP A 173 2.28 23.49 -2.68
C ASP A 173 1.27 23.08 -3.78
N ALA A 174 1.51 21.94 -4.45
CA ALA A 174 0.60 21.41 -5.46
C ALA A 174 -0.76 20.99 -4.87
N ARG A 175 -0.76 20.35 -3.69
CA ARG A 175 -2.00 19.94 -2.99
C ARG A 175 -2.80 21.15 -2.52
N GLU A 176 -2.15 22.11 -1.87
CA GLU A 176 -2.79 23.34 -1.41
C GLU A 176 -3.40 24.13 -2.58
N SER A 177 -2.69 24.21 -3.71
CA SER A 177 -3.18 24.87 -4.92
C SER A 177 -4.42 24.18 -5.50
N TYR A 178 -4.46 22.84 -5.48
CA TYR A 178 -5.62 22.07 -5.93
C TYR A 178 -6.83 22.27 -5.00
N GLU A 179 -6.63 22.20 -3.68
CA GLU A 179 -7.69 22.39 -2.69
C GLU A 179 -8.26 23.81 -2.73
N ALA A 180 -7.41 24.82 -2.88
CA ALA A 180 -7.83 26.20 -3.05
C ALA A 180 -8.63 26.42 -4.35
N GLY A 181 -8.29 25.70 -5.43
CA GLY A 181 -9.05 25.72 -6.68
C GLY A 181 -10.37 24.94 -6.61
N ALA A 182 -10.41 23.82 -5.89
CA ALA A 182 -11.60 22.98 -5.73
C ALA A 182 -12.65 23.58 -4.80
N GLY A 183 -12.24 24.41 -3.83
CA GLY A 183 -13.16 25.18 -2.96
C GLY A 183 -13.79 26.41 -3.61
N ALA A 184 -13.35 26.78 -4.82
CA ALA A 184 -13.85 27.94 -5.56
C ALA A 184 -14.88 27.59 -6.67
N GLY A 185 -15.29 26.32 -6.77
CA GLY A 185 -16.22 25.80 -7.78
C GLY A 185 -17.62 25.48 -7.24
#